data_AF-A0A818VH74-F1
#
_entry.id   AF-A0A818VH74-F1
#
_cell.length_a   1.000
_cell.length_b   1.000
_cell.length_c   1.000
_cell.angle_alpha   90.00
_cell.angle_beta   90.00
_cell.angle_gamma   90.00
#
_symmetry.space_group_name_H-M   'P 1'
#
loop_
_entity.id
_entity.type
_entity.pdbx_description
1 polymer ?
#
loop_
_entity_poly.entity_id
_entity_poly.type
_entity_poly.pdbx_seq_one_letter_code
_entity_poly.pdbx_strand_id
1 'polypeptide(L)'
;MLAAGSVQGSALWWTRDHRAHHRYTDTDLDPYGAHKGLFHSHIGWLLMKPRRKPGFVDMSDLNHDTSVQWQYRNLLILNVIMGFVLPCLVCGLGWGDYRGGYFYAAVLRLVILHHATFCVNSLAHYLGDTPYDDKHTPRDHFITAFVTLGEGYHNFHHEFPCDYRNGREWFHLQSEEVFRE
;
A
#
# COMPACT_ATOMS: atom_id res chain seq x y z
N MET A 1 8.90 -1.43 12.46
CA MET A 1 10.01 -0.55 12.04
C MET A 1 10.22 -0.55 10.52
N LEU A 2 10.32 -1.70 9.86
CA LEU A 2 10.52 -1.79 8.40
C LEU A 2 9.46 -1.03 7.57
N ALA A 3 8.18 -1.13 7.94
CA ALA A 3 7.10 -0.40 7.29
C ALA A 3 7.30 1.14 7.31
N ALA A 4 7.98 1.72 8.30
CA ALA A 4 8.27 3.15 8.32
C ALA A 4 9.26 3.57 7.20
N GLY A 5 10.06 2.62 6.70
CA GLY A 5 10.94 2.84 5.55
C GLY A 5 10.19 3.07 4.24
N SER A 6 8.91 2.70 4.14
CA SER A 6 8.08 2.97 2.95
C SER A 6 7.58 4.41 2.90
N VAL A 7 7.51 5.10 4.05
CA VAL A 7 7.02 6.49 4.18
C VAL A 7 5.55 6.65 3.73
N GLN A 8 4.74 5.59 3.83
CA GLN A 8 3.31 5.60 3.43
C GLN A 8 2.34 5.93 4.57
N GLY A 9 2.81 6.62 5.60
CA GLY A 9 2.01 6.96 6.79
C GLY A 9 2.17 5.95 7.94
N SER A 10 1.36 6.11 8.99
CA SER A 10 1.34 5.17 10.11
C SER A 10 0.56 3.90 9.75
N ALA A 11 0.88 2.79 10.41
CA ALA A 11 0.10 1.56 10.26
C ALA A 11 -1.38 1.79 10.64
N LEU A 12 -1.63 2.66 11.63
CA LEU A 12 -2.97 3.06 12.04
C LEU A 12 -3.73 3.78 10.93
N TRP A 13 -3.10 4.77 10.29
CA TRP A 13 -3.72 5.54 9.20
C TRP A 13 -3.94 4.65 7.97
N TRP A 14 -2.91 3.88 7.58
CA TRP A 14 -2.97 2.98 6.43
C TRP A 14 -4.09 1.94 6.58
N THR A 15 -4.15 1.27 7.74
CA THR A 15 -5.18 0.24 7.98
C THR A 15 -6.58 0.82 8.03
N ARG A 16 -6.76 2.03 8.61
CA ARG A 16 -8.05 2.71 8.62
C ARG A 16 -8.54 2.99 7.19
N ASP A 17 -7.68 3.57 6.37
CA ASP A 17 -7.99 3.90 4.98
C ASP A 17 -8.26 2.62 4.16
N HIS A 18 -7.49 1.57 4.39
CA HIS A 18 -7.65 0.29 3.72
C HIS A 18 -8.92 -0.46 4.12
N ARG A 19 -9.25 -0.53 5.41
CA ARG A 19 -10.55 -1.06 5.86
C ARG A 19 -11.72 -0.27 5.25
N ALA A 20 -11.58 1.05 5.17
CA ALA A 20 -12.63 1.90 4.60
C ALA A 20 -12.78 1.66 3.10
N HIS A 21 -11.68 1.45 2.39
CA HIS A 21 -11.70 1.06 0.99
C HIS A 21 -12.45 -0.25 0.78
N HIS A 22 -12.04 -1.36 1.41
CA HIS A 22 -12.73 -2.65 1.28
C HIS A 22 -14.22 -2.59 1.62
N ARG A 23 -14.58 -1.85 2.68
CA ARG A 23 -15.98 -1.77 3.13
C ARG A 23 -16.86 -0.95 2.20
N TYR A 24 -16.28 0.05 1.55
CA TYR A 24 -17.01 1.07 0.81
C TYR A 24 -16.54 1.19 -0.64
N THR A 25 -15.94 0.12 -1.19
CA THR A 25 -15.38 0.05 -2.54
C THR A 25 -16.33 0.65 -3.57
N ASP A 26 -15.79 1.48 -4.46
CA ASP A 26 -16.53 2.17 -5.52
C ASP A 26 -17.66 3.12 -5.07
N THR A 27 -17.61 3.57 -3.81
CA THR A 27 -18.53 4.61 -3.30
C THR A 27 -17.79 5.90 -2.93
N ASP A 28 -18.53 6.99 -2.70
CA ASP A 28 -17.94 8.26 -2.24
C ASP A 28 -17.25 8.17 -0.87
N LEU A 29 -17.52 7.12 -0.10
CA LEU A 29 -16.90 6.85 1.20
C LEU A 29 -15.55 6.11 1.08
N ASP A 30 -15.23 5.60 -0.11
CA ASP A 30 -13.91 5.06 -0.45
C ASP A 30 -12.88 6.20 -0.55
N PRO A 31 -11.81 6.19 0.27
CA PRO A 31 -10.77 7.20 0.23
C PRO A 31 -10.04 7.28 -1.12
N TYR A 32 -9.92 6.19 -1.87
CA TYR A 32 -9.20 6.13 -3.14
C TYR A 32 -10.02 5.54 -4.30
N GLY A 33 -11.36 5.60 -4.19
CA GLY A 33 -12.31 4.98 -5.10
C GLY A 33 -12.02 5.20 -6.58
N ALA A 34 -11.91 4.08 -7.31
CA ALA A 34 -11.61 4.03 -8.74
C ALA A 34 -12.69 4.68 -9.61
N HIS A 35 -13.94 4.73 -9.13
CA HIS A 35 -15.07 5.41 -9.78
C HIS A 35 -14.86 6.92 -9.98
N LYS A 36 -13.96 7.54 -9.21
CA LYS A 36 -13.56 8.95 -9.36
C LYS A 36 -12.51 9.17 -10.47
N GLY A 37 -12.08 8.11 -11.14
CA GLY A 37 -11.14 8.15 -12.26
C GLY A 37 -9.71 7.75 -11.86
N LEU A 38 -8.95 7.26 -12.86
CA LEU A 38 -7.60 6.73 -12.69
C LEU A 38 -6.63 7.70 -11.99
N PHE A 39 -6.70 8.99 -12.32
CA PHE A 39 -5.84 9.99 -11.67
C PHE A 39 -6.13 10.09 -10.17
N HIS A 40 -7.40 10.08 -9.79
CA HIS A 40 -7.80 10.18 -8.39
C HIS A 40 -7.32 8.95 -7.61
N SER A 41 -7.59 7.75 -8.11
CA SER A 41 -7.23 6.51 -7.42
C SER A 41 -5.72 6.25 -7.40
N HIS A 42 -4.97 6.75 -8.39
CA HIS A 42 -3.51 6.66 -8.39
C HIS A 42 -2.86 7.62 -7.39
N ILE A 43 -3.13 8.93 -7.48
CA ILE A 43 -2.42 9.93 -6.64
C ILE A 43 -3.30 11.10 -6.19
N GLY A 44 -4.40 11.38 -6.91
CA GLY A 44 -5.24 12.54 -6.62
C GLY A 44 -5.88 12.53 -5.23
N TRP A 45 -6.15 11.34 -4.67
CA TRP A 45 -6.67 11.20 -3.29
C TRP A 45 -5.72 11.78 -2.23
N LEU A 46 -4.40 11.79 -2.49
CA LEU A 46 -3.39 12.35 -1.59
C LEU A 46 -3.26 13.87 -1.77
N LEU A 47 -3.41 14.35 -3.02
CA LEU A 47 -3.19 15.74 -3.39
C LEU A 47 -4.42 16.64 -3.16
N MET A 48 -5.60 16.05 -3.07
CA MET A 48 -6.86 16.78 -3.00
C MET A 48 -7.55 16.56 -1.66
N LYS A 49 -8.09 17.64 -1.09
CA LYS A 49 -8.93 17.53 0.11
C LYS A 49 -10.23 16.77 -0.25
N PRO A 50 -10.57 15.68 0.45
CA PRO A 50 -11.75 14.90 0.12
C PRO A 50 -13.03 15.71 0.42
N ARG A 51 -14.03 15.61 -0.48
CA ARG A 51 -15.32 16.31 -0.34
C ARG A 51 -16.17 15.73 0.81
N ARG A 52 -16.00 14.44 1.07
CA ARG A 52 -16.64 13.71 2.18
C ARG A 52 -15.57 13.06 3.03
N LYS A 53 -15.86 12.86 4.31
CA LYS A 53 -14.98 12.04 5.15
C LYS A 53 -15.08 10.59 4.68
N PRO A 54 -13.95 9.84 4.66
CA PRO A 54 -13.99 8.40 4.41
C PRO A 54 -14.93 7.69 5.38
N GLY A 55 -15.46 6.56 4.94
CA GLY A 55 -16.44 5.79 5.69
C GLY A 55 -15.94 5.31 7.05
N PHE A 56 -16.88 5.00 7.95
CA PHE A 56 -16.55 4.55 9.30
C PHE A 56 -16.06 3.10 9.31
N VAL A 57 -14.96 2.88 10.03
CA VAL A 57 -14.41 1.54 10.30
C VAL A 57 -14.02 1.44 11.76
N ASP A 58 -14.17 0.23 12.31
CA ASP A 58 -13.66 -0.04 13.65
C ASP A 58 -12.14 -0.11 13.63
N MET A 59 -11.51 0.51 14.62
CA MET A 59 -10.06 0.58 14.83
C MET A 59 -9.72 0.25 16.28
N SER A 60 -10.67 -0.30 17.04
CA SER A 60 -10.51 -0.60 18.46
C SER A 60 -9.30 -1.51 18.71
N ASP A 61 -9.10 -2.53 17.89
CA ASP A 61 -7.97 -3.44 17.92
C ASP A 61 -6.61 -2.71 17.82
N LEU A 62 -6.44 -1.86 16.82
CA LEU A 62 -5.19 -1.11 16.58
C LEU A 62 -4.98 0.04 17.58
N ASN A 63 -6.05 0.53 18.18
CA ASN A 63 -5.97 1.53 19.25
C ASN A 63 -5.44 0.94 20.56
N HIS A 64 -5.70 -0.36 20.81
CA HIS A 64 -5.19 -1.06 21.98
C HIS A 64 -3.82 -1.72 21.74
N ASP A 65 -3.36 -1.86 20.48
CA ASP A 65 -2.03 -2.39 20.17
C ASP A 65 -0.91 -1.39 20.52
N THR A 66 -0.10 -1.75 21.50
CA THR A 66 0.97 -0.88 22.03
C THR A 66 2.08 -0.63 21.00
N SER A 67 2.36 -1.58 20.11
CA SER A 67 3.39 -1.48 19.07
C SER A 67 2.96 -0.53 17.96
N VAL A 68 1.70 -0.62 17.54
CA VAL A 68 1.09 0.30 16.55
C VAL A 68 1.05 1.72 17.11
N GLN A 69 0.61 1.88 18.36
CA GLN A 69 0.58 3.20 19.01
C GLN A 69 2.00 3.77 19.22
N TRP A 70 2.99 2.92 19.51
CA TRP A 70 4.39 3.35 19.57
C TRP A 70 4.89 3.83 18.19
N GLN A 71 4.60 3.08 17.11
CA GLN A 71 4.96 3.47 15.75
C GLN A 71 4.31 4.79 15.36
N TYR A 72 3.03 4.96 15.69
CA TYR A 72 2.28 6.18 15.43
C TYR A 72 2.89 7.40 16.12
N ARG A 73 3.24 7.29 17.42
CA ARG A 73 3.87 8.37 18.20
C ARG A 73 5.26 8.75 17.72
N ASN A 74 6.01 7.80 17.15
CA ASN A 74 7.38 7.99 16.70
C ASN A 74 7.52 8.10 15.18
N LEU A 75 6.41 8.24 14.45
CA LEU A 75 6.35 8.09 12.99
C LEU A 75 7.37 8.96 12.25
N LEU A 76 7.45 10.25 12.59
CA LEU A 76 8.33 11.18 11.89
C LEU A 76 9.81 10.78 12.01
N ILE A 77 10.23 10.44 13.23
CA ILE A 77 11.61 10.02 13.52
C ILE A 77 11.91 8.72 12.77
N LEU A 78 10.99 7.75 12.83
CA LEU A 78 11.14 6.47 12.13
C LEU A 78 11.21 6.64 10.62
N ASN A 79 10.37 7.48 10.03
CA ASN A 79 10.37 7.74 8.58
C ASN A 79 11.66 8.41 8.13
N VAL A 80 12.19 9.38 8.88
CA VAL A 80 13.46 10.02 8.55
C VAL A 80 14.61 9.02 8.66
N ILE A 81 14.67 8.26 9.75
CA ILE A 81 15.75 7.30 9.98
C ILE A 81 15.70 6.17 8.96
N MET A 82 14.57 5.48 8.84
CA MET A 82 14.42 4.29 7.98
C MET A 82 14.30 4.65 6.49
N GLY A 83 13.64 5.77 6.18
CA GLY A 83 13.39 6.21 4.81
C GLY A 83 14.62 6.84 4.15
N PHE A 84 15.43 7.59 4.90
CA PHE A 84 16.49 8.44 4.34
C PHE A 84 17.87 8.21 4.96
N VAL A 85 17.99 8.25 6.29
CA VAL A 85 19.30 8.18 6.96
C VAL A 85 19.93 6.81 6.78
N LEU A 86 19.20 5.74 7.06
CA LEU A 86 19.70 4.37 6.99
C LEU A 86 20.19 4.00 5.57
N PRO A 87 19.41 4.23 4.48
CA PRO A 87 19.90 3.98 3.12
C PRO A 87 21.16 4.78 2.78
N CYS A 88 21.21 6.05 3.18
CA CYS A 88 22.37 6.91 2.95
C CYS A 88 23.63 6.41 3.68
N LEU A 89 23.48 5.99 4.94
CA LEU A 89 24.58 5.43 5.74
C LEU A 89 25.06 4.09 5.18
N VAL A 90 24.15 3.21 4.75
CA VAL A 90 24.51 1.92 4.15
C VAL A 90 25.35 2.12 2.90
N CYS A 91 24.93 3.00 1.98
CA CYS A 91 25.70 3.30 0.77
C CYS A 91 27.02 4.01 1.08
N GLY A 92 27.01 4.96 2.02
CA GLY A 92 28.19 5.72 2.40
C GLY A 92 29.26 4.90 3.10
N LEU A 93 28.87 4.04 4.06
CA LEU A 93 29.80 3.19 4.79
C LEU A 93 30.25 1.96 3.97
N GLY A 94 29.36 1.43 3.11
CA GLY A 94 29.68 0.26 2.28
C GLY A 94 30.49 0.59 1.03
N TRP A 95 30.15 1.67 0.33
CA TRP A 95 30.72 2.02 -0.98
C TRP A 95 31.35 3.41 -1.03
N GLY A 96 31.38 4.16 0.07
CA GLY A 96 31.89 5.54 0.10
C GLY A 96 30.97 6.56 -0.59
N ASP A 97 29.75 6.17 -0.99
CA ASP A 97 28.85 7.01 -1.79
C ASP A 97 27.57 7.41 -1.04
N TYR A 98 27.70 8.41 -0.17
CA TYR A 98 26.55 9.01 0.52
C TYR A 98 25.57 9.71 -0.43
N ARG A 99 26.07 10.28 -1.55
CA ARG A 99 25.23 11.01 -2.51
C ARG A 99 24.35 10.04 -3.27
N GLY A 100 24.91 8.93 -3.75
CA GLY A 100 24.16 7.85 -4.37
C GLY A 100 23.15 7.22 -3.42
N GLY A 101 23.51 7.03 -2.15
CA GLY A 101 22.60 6.59 -1.11
C GLY A 101 21.39 7.50 -0.93
N TYR A 102 21.59 8.82 -0.94
CA TYR A 102 20.48 9.78 -0.85
C TYR A 102 19.59 9.79 -2.11
N PHE A 103 20.18 9.98 -3.29
CA PHE A 103 19.39 10.16 -4.52
C PHE A 103 18.74 8.87 -5.01
N TYR A 104 19.45 7.74 -4.99
CA TYR A 104 18.95 6.47 -5.52
C TYR A 104 18.30 5.62 -4.44
N ALA A 105 19.02 5.32 -3.35
CA ALA A 105 18.55 4.37 -2.34
C ALA A 105 17.47 4.93 -1.41
N ALA A 106 17.39 6.25 -1.24
CA ALA A 106 16.31 6.91 -0.52
C ALA A 106 15.25 7.52 -1.47
N VAL A 107 15.59 8.56 -2.24
CA VAL A 107 14.59 9.34 -3.00
C VAL A 107 13.98 8.53 -4.15
N LEU A 108 14.78 8.05 -5.11
CA LEU A 108 14.25 7.33 -6.27
C LEU A 108 13.52 6.05 -5.86
N ARG A 109 14.08 5.30 -4.91
CA ARG A 109 13.42 4.12 -4.32
C ARG A 109 12.02 4.46 -3.80
N LEU A 110 11.88 5.55 -3.02
CA LEU A 110 10.59 5.96 -2.49
C LEU A 110 9.61 6.33 -3.59
N VAL A 111 10.04 7.06 -4.63
CA VAL A 111 9.19 7.40 -5.77
C VAL A 111 8.66 6.14 -6.45
N ILE A 112 9.54 5.19 -6.79
CA ILE A 112 9.15 3.92 -7.41
C ILE A 112 8.19 3.14 -6.52
N LEU A 113 8.51 3.03 -5.22
CA LEU A 113 7.69 2.31 -4.25
C LEU A 113 6.28 2.91 -4.13
N HIS A 114 6.17 4.24 -4.06
CA HIS A 114 4.86 4.90 -3.98
C HIS A 114 4.04 4.65 -5.24
N HIS A 115 4.63 4.82 -6.43
CA HIS A 115 3.91 4.54 -7.67
C HIS A 115 3.52 3.08 -7.82
N ALA A 116 4.35 2.13 -7.37
CA ALA A 116 3.99 0.72 -7.31
C ALA A 116 2.77 0.50 -6.41
N THR A 117 2.77 1.01 -5.18
CA THR A 117 1.60 0.90 -4.28
C THR A 117 0.36 1.60 -4.84
N PHE A 118 0.52 2.76 -5.47
CA PHE A 118 -0.58 3.48 -6.11
C PHE A 118 -1.19 2.71 -7.28
N CYS A 119 -0.42 1.84 -7.95
CA CYS A 119 -0.95 0.94 -8.97
C CYS A 119 -1.96 -0.07 -8.41
N VAL A 120 -1.89 -0.43 -7.13
CA VAL A 120 -2.90 -1.30 -6.50
C VAL A 120 -4.26 -0.59 -6.52
N ASN A 121 -4.32 0.64 -6.02
CA ASN A 121 -5.56 1.43 -5.99
C ASN A 121 -6.06 1.83 -7.40
N SER A 122 -5.18 1.83 -8.40
CA SER A 122 -5.48 2.32 -9.75
C SER A 122 -5.50 1.21 -10.78
N LEU A 123 -4.34 0.75 -11.25
CA LEU A 123 -4.27 -0.30 -12.28
C LEU A 123 -5.00 -1.59 -11.88
N ALA A 124 -4.97 -1.99 -10.61
CA ALA A 124 -5.67 -3.19 -10.15
C ALA A 124 -7.21 -3.03 -10.07
N HIS A 125 -7.74 -1.83 -10.34
CA HIS A 125 -9.18 -1.59 -10.51
C HIS A 125 -9.59 -1.34 -11.98
N TYR A 126 -8.62 -1.33 -12.91
CA TYR A 126 -8.85 -0.98 -14.31
C TYR A 126 -8.41 -2.08 -15.29
N LEU A 127 -7.37 -2.84 -14.96
CA LEU A 127 -6.76 -3.84 -15.83
C LEU A 127 -6.95 -5.23 -15.26
N GLY A 128 -7.45 -6.15 -16.08
CA GLY A 128 -7.59 -7.57 -15.73
C GLY A 128 -9.03 -8.06 -15.67
N ASP A 129 -9.16 -9.26 -15.12
CA ASP A 129 -10.38 -10.04 -15.10
C ASP A 129 -11.09 -10.00 -13.73
N THR A 130 -12.36 -10.38 -13.69
CA THR A 130 -13.19 -10.45 -12.47
C THR A 130 -13.69 -11.87 -12.21
N PRO A 131 -12.81 -12.83 -11.84
CA PRO A 131 -13.20 -14.23 -11.69
C PRO A 131 -14.04 -14.54 -10.44
N TYR A 132 -14.06 -13.65 -9.43
CA TYR A 132 -14.71 -13.87 -8.13
C TYR A 132 -15.91 -12.93 -7.88
N ASP A 133 -15.79 -11.64 -8.18
CA ASP A 133 -16.90 -10.66 -8.14
C ASP A 133 -16.84 -9.69 -9.33
N ASP A 134 -17.96 -9.51 -10.03
CA ASP A 134 -18.06 -8.64 -11.21
C ASP A 134 -18.84 -7.34 -10.94
N LYS A 135 -19.26 -7.11 -9.69
CA LYS A 135 -20.02 -5.92 -9.28
C LYS A 135 -19.14 -4.72 -8.98
N HIS A 136 -17.92 -4.97 -8.50
CA HIS A 136 -16.94 -3.94 -8.17
C HIS A 136 -15.80 -3.90 -9.17
N THR A 137 -15.03 -2.81 -9.13
CA THR A 137 -13.91 -2.55 -10.03
C THR A 137 -12.64 -3.40 -9.83
N PRO A 138 -12.29 -3.98 -8.65
CA PRO A 138 -11.07 -4.77 -8.47
C PRO A 138 -10.91 -5.88 -9.51
N ARG A 139 -9.70 -6.04 -10.05
CA ARG A 139 -9.34 -6.95 -11.15
C ARG A 139 -8.11 -7.77 -10.81
N ASP A 140 -8.09 -8.99 -11.32
CA ASP A 140 -6.92 -9.86 -11.29
C ASP A 140 -6.06 -9.65 -12.55
N HIS A 141 -4.78 -9.31 -12.37
CA HIS A 141 -3.87 -9.09 -13.49
C HIS A 141 -2.40 -9.33 -13.14
N PHE A 142 -1.75 -10.24 -13.89
CA PHE A 142 -0.36 -10.65 -13.65
C PHE A 142 0.64 -9.49 -13.71
N ILE A 143 0.54 -8.59 -14.70
CA ILE A 143 1.49 -7.47 -14.83
C ILE A 143 1.31 -6.52 -13.64
N THR A 144 0.06 -6.33 -13.19
CA THR A 144 -0.20 -5.52 -12.00
C THR A 144 0.45 -6.18 -10.80
N ALA A 145 0.33 -7.50 -10.62
CA ALA A 145 0.99 -8.24 -9.55
C ALA A 145 2.52 -8.10 -9.60
N PHE A 146 3.11 -8.11 -10.79
CA PHE A 146 4.55 -7.89 -10.94
C PHE A 146 4.98 -6.50 -10.49
N VAL A 147 4.27 -5.46 -10.93
CA VAL A 147 4.57 -4.07 -10.56
C VAL A 147 4.34 -3.81 -9.07
N THR A 148 3.32 -4.44 -8.48
CA THR A 148 2.92 -4.25 -7.08
C THR A 148 3.56 -5.26 -6.13
N LEU A 149 4.49 -6.09 -6.62
CA LEU A 149 5.19 -7.12 -5.85
C LEU A 149 4.27 -8.16 -5.19
N GLY A 150 3.19 -8.53 -5.87
CA GLY A 150 2.28 -9.61 -5.49
C GLY A 150 0.83 -9.19 -5.29
N GLU A 151 0.56 -7.88 -5.30
CA GLU A 151 -0.74 -7.31 -4.93
C GLU A 151 -1.68 -7.09 -6.12
N GLY A 152 -1.57 -7.91 -7.17
CA GLY A 152 -2.30 -7.70 -8.43
C GLY A 152 -3.48 -8.65 -8.67
N TYR A 153 -3.70 -9.62 -7.79
CA TYR A 153 -4.87 -10.49 -7.80
C TYR A 153 -5.97 -9.83 -6.93
N HIS A 154 -6.32 -8.61 -7.33
CA HIS A 154 -7.09 -7.70 -6.50
C HIS A 154 -8.58 -8.06 -6.44
N ASN A 155 -9.11 -8.77 -7.44
CA ASN A 155 -10.47 -9.28 -7.40
C ASN A 155 -10.62 -10.37 -6.32
N PHE A 156 -9.65 -11.29 -6.24
CA PHE A 156 -9.59 -12.28 -5.16
C PHE A 156 -9.50 -11.61 -3.79
N HIS A 157 -8.56 -10.68 -3.63
CA HIS A 157 -8.32 -9.99 -2.36
C HIS A 157 -9.55 -9.21 -1.86
N HIS A 158 -10.29 -8.57 -2.76
CA HIS A 158 -11.52 -7.85 -2.38
C HIS A 158 -12.68 -8.77 -2.02
N GLU A 159 -12.81 -9.93 -2.68
CA GLU A 159 -13.84 -10.91 -2.34
C GLU A 159 -13.52 -11.66 -1.04
N PHE A 160 -12.23 -11.97 -0.80
CA PHE A 160 -11.77 -12.73 0.36
C PHE A 160 -10.74 -11.96 1.22
N PRO A 161 -11.08 -10.79 1.79
CA PRO A 161 -10.14 -9.93 2.49
C PRO A 161 -9.61 -10.49 3.82
N CYS A 162 -10.21 -11.59 4.30
CA CYS A 162 -9.75 -12.31 5.48
C CYS A 162 -8.76 -13.43 5.15
N ASP A 163 -8.56 -13.76 3.87
CA ASP A 163 -7.51 -14.69 3.46
C ASP A 163 -6.17 -13.95 3.51
N TYR A 164 -5.15 -14.62 4.03
CA TYR A 164 -3.79 -14.05 4.04
C TYR A 164 -3.20 -14.02 2.63
N ARG A 165 -3.65 -14.91 1.74
CA ARG A 165 -3.17 -14.95 0.36
C ARG A 165 -3.75 -13.80 -0.43
N ASN A 166 -2.96 -13.31 -1.37
CA ASN A 166 -3.44 -12.36 -2.37
C ASN A 166 -4.00 -13.08 -3.60
N GLY A 167 -3.62 -14.34 -3.85
CA GLY A 167 -4.14 -15.14 -4.96
C GLY A 167 -4.47 -16.57 -4.54
N ARG A 168 -5.41 -17.19 -5.25
CA ARG A 168 -5.83 -18.57 -4.99
C ARG A 168 -4.78 -19.61 -5.38
N GLU A 169 -4.17 -19.45 -6.56
CA GLU A 169 -3.32 -20.47 -7.17
C GLU A 169 -1.85 -20.33 -6.74
N TRP A 170 -1.15 -21.45 -6.59
CA TRP A 170 0.25 -21.48 -6.11
C TRP A 170 1.26 -20.78 -7.03
N PHE A 171 0.91 -20.58 -8.30
CA PHE A 171 1.75 -19.86 -9.26
C PHE A 171 1.38 -18.37 -9.37
N HIS A 172 0.34 -17.92 -8.66
CA HIS A 172 0.03 -16.50 -8.58
C HIS A 172 1.17 -15.81 -7.85
N LEU A 173 1.86 -14.88 -8.52
CA LEU A 173 2.88 -14.06 -7.91
C LEU A 173 2.30 -13.32 -6.70
N GLN A 174 2.72 -13.71 -5.50
CA GLN A 174 2.31 -13.14 -4.22
C GLN A 174 3.50 -13.11 -3.27
N SER A 175 3.62 -12.07 -2.44
CA SER A 175 4.77 -11.87 -1.56
C SER A 175 4.72 -12.74 -0.29
N GLU A 176 3.53 -13.18 0.13
CA GLU A 176 3.32 -13.82 1.43
C GLU A 176 3.60 -15.32 1.47
N GLU A 177 3.78 -15.98 0.32
CA GLU A 177 4.04 -17.43 0.27
C GLU A 177 5.44 -17.80 0.78
N VAL A 178 6.34 -16.81 0.88
CA VAL A 178 7.74 -16.98 1.33
C VAL A 178 7.87 -17.12 2.85
N PHE A 179 6.87 -16.74 3.64
CA PHE A 179 6.92 -16.80 5.12
C PHE A 179 6.41 -18.11 5.73
N ARG A 180 6.35 -19.19 4.94
CA ARG A 180 6.06 -20.54 5.43
C ARG A 180 7.31 -21.20 6.00
N GLU A 181 7.52 -21.06 7.31
CA GLU A 181 8.17 -22.07 8.17
C GLU A 181 7.35 -22.30 9.43
#